data_AF-A0A1I8IGI0-F1
#
_entry.id   AF-A0A1I8IGI0-F1
#
_cell.length_a   1.000
_cell.length_b   1.000
_cell.length_c   1.000
_cell.angle_alpha   90.00
_cell.angle_beta   90.00
_cell.angle_gamma   90.00
#
_symmetry.space_group_name_H-M   'P 1'
#
loop_
_entity.id
_entity.type
_entity.pdbx_description
1 polymer ?
#
loop_
_entity_poly.entity_id
_entity_poly.type
_entity_poly.pdbx_seq_one_letter_code
_entity_poly.pdbx_strand_id
1 'polypeptide(L)'
;RMGMMGDVVRIAAKDIRQFFIMFFIMFCAFVQTFHLIFLQRLYGYSTFLYTMEQLMQIALGKFKFLELYESEPILGPLIFAMYAIFVIFILLNMFVSILNEAFAKVKDDVEKQENEHEMVDFMVQKAMMFVGLGQSRAARAYFGHNLASTDYRNQSLDEQLNVTLPSRVDKLLAFINKTYLRGGPKAKPYKVEAPELEEPQQKVKVAAE
;
A
#
# COMPACT_ATOMS: atom_id res chain seq x y z
N ARG A 1 -7.45 25.66 15.82
CA ARG A 1 -6.55 24.64 16.44
C ARG A 1 -7.31 23.52 17.16
N MET A 2 -8.42 23.77 17.85
CA MET A 2 -9.19 22.71 18.54
C MET A 2 -9.88 21.69 17.60
N GLY A 3 -10.18 22.04 16.34
CA GLY A 3 -10.81 21.10 15.38
C GLY A 3 -9.90 19.99 14.85
N MET A 4 -8.61 20.28 14.63
CA MET A 4 -7.67 19.34 13.99
C MET A 4 -7.44 18.07 14.82
N MET A 5 -7.43 18.17 16.14
CA MET A 5 -7.31 17.01 17.05
C MET A 5 -8.56 16.13 16.97
N GLY A 6 -9.75 16.74 16.88
CA GLY A 6 -11.02 16.01 16.76
C GLY A 6 -11.15 15.27 15.43
N ASP A 7 -10.70 15.89 14.34
CA ASP A 7 -10.71 15.27 13.01
C ASP A 7 -9.75 14.09 12.92
N VAL A 8 -8.53 14.21 13.50
CA VAL A 8 -7.57 13.10 13.57
C VAL A 8 -8.14 11.93 14.38
N VAL A 9 -8.73 12.19 15.54
CA VAL A 9 -9.38 11.16 16.36
C VAL A 9 -10.54 10.52 15.60
N ARG A 10 -11.34 11.30 14.86
CA ARG A 10 -12.51 10.79 14.12
C ARG A 10 -12.12 9.94 12.92
N ILE A 11 -11.04 10.30 12.23
CA ILE A 11 -10.47 9.53 11.12
C ILE A 11 -9.92 8.20 11.66
N ALA A 12 -9.07 8.24 12.68
CA ALA A 12 -8.52 7.03 13.32
C ALA A 12 -9.63 6.15 13.94
N ALA A 13 -10.69 6.76 14.50
CA ALA A 13 -11.81 6.02 15.09
C ALA A 13 -12.59 5.18 14.06
N LYS A 14 -12.60 5.56 12.78
CA LYS A 14 -13.30 4.79 11.74
C LYS A 14 -12.65 3.41 11.56
N ASP A 15 -11.32 3.37 11.56
CA ASP A 15 -10.53 2.16 11.34
C ASP A 15 -10.47 1.31 12.61
N ILE A 16 -10.30 1.95 13.77
CA ILE A 16 -10.38 1.31 15.09
C ILE A 16 -11.75 0.65 15.31
N ARG A 17 -12.85 1.28 14.85
CA ARG A 17 -14.21 0.74 15.04
C ARG A 17 -14.39 -0.61 14.37
N GLN A 18 -13.84 -0.80 13.16
CA GLN A 18 -14.01 -2.07 12.43
C GLN A 18 -13.28 -3.22 13.12
N PHE A 19 -12.11 -2.93 13.67
CA PHE A 19 -11.36 -3.85 14.51
C PHE A 19 -12.07 -4.13 15.85
N PHE A 20 -12.63 -3.11 16.48
CA PHE A 20 -13.33 -3.23 17.76
C PHE A 20 -14.57 -4.14 17.65
N ILE A 21 -15.31 -4.09 16.54
CA ILE A 21 -16.47 -4.96 16.31
C ILE A 21 -16.02 -6.44 16.25
N MET A 22 -14.96 -6.76 15.51
CA MET A 22 -14.42 -8.11 15.44
C MET A 22 -13.94 -8.61 16.80
N PHE A 23 -13.22 -7.75 17.53
CA PHE A 23 -12.78 -8.04 18.89
C PHE A 23 -13.96 -8.33 19.82
N PHE A 24 -14.99 -7.49 19.80
CA PHE A 24 -16.12 -7.60 20.71
C PHE A 24 -16.91 -8.91 20.51
N ILE A 25 -17.14 -9.31 19.26
CA ILE A 25 -17.85 -10.57 18.94
C ILE A 25 -17.05 -11.77 19.46
N MET A 26 -15.75 -11.83 19.15
CA MET A 26 -14.88 -12.92 19.60
C MET A 26 -14.73 -12.94 21.12
N PHE A 27 -14.54 -11.77 21.72
CA PHE A 27 -14.42 -11.61 23.17
C PHE A 27 -15.68 -12.13 23.88
N CYS A 28 -16.87 -11.74 23.41
CA CYS A 28 -18.13 -12.24 23.99
C CYS A 28 -18.26 -13.77 23.88
N ALA A 29 -17.87 -14.36 22.75
CA ALA A 29 -17.90 -15.82 22.57
C ALA A 29 -16.99 -16.54 23.58
N PHE A 30 -15.77 -16.04 23.78
CA PHE A 30 -14.86 -16.58 24.78
C PHE A 30 -15.35 -16.35 26.21
N VAL A 31 -15.89 -15.17 26.53
CA VAL A 31 -16.49 -14.90 27.86
C VAL A 31 -17.58 -15.92 28.17
N GLN A 32 -18.48 -16.18 27.22
CA GLN A 32 -19.54 -17.18 27.40
C GLN A 32 -18.97 -18.59 27.58
N THR A 33 -17.96 -18.96 26.78
CA THR A 33 -17.33 -20.28 26.84
C THR A 33 -16.63 -20.51 28.18
N PHE A 34 -15.80 -19.56 28.63
CA PHE A 34 -15.14 -19.62 29.93
C PHE A 34 -16.13 -19.60 31.08
N HIS A 35 -17.16 -18.78 30.98
CA HIS A 35 -18.21 -18.71 31.99
C HIS A 35 -18.86 -20.09 32.14
N LEU A 36 -19.26 -20.74 31.04
CA LEU A 36 -19.90 -22.06 31.08
C LEU A 36 -18.98 -23.17 31.63
N ILE A 37 -17.69 -23.16 31.27
CA ILE A 37 -16.74 -24.19 31.71
C ILE A 37 -16.41 -24.05 33.19
N PHE A 38 -16.21 -22.81 33.67
CA PHE A 38 -15.66 -22.55 35.01
C PHE A 38 -16.69 -22.03 36.03
N LEU A 39 -17.97 -21.89 35.65
CA LEU A 39 -19.04 -21.30 36.45
C LEU A 39 -19.09 -21.80 37.90
N GLN A 40 -19.02 -23.12 38.06
CA GLN A 40 -19.19 -23.80 39.34
C GLN A 40 -17.87 -24.12 40.05
N ARG A 41 -16.73 -23.88 39.38
CA ARG A 41 -15.40 -24.27 39.85
C ARG A 41 -14.62 -23.09 40.43
N LEU A 42 -14.75 -21.91 39.80
CA LEU A 42 -13.93 -20.75 40.12
C LEU A 42 -14.82 -19.53 40.38
N TYR A 43 -14.64 -18.88 41.54
CA TYR A 43 -15.41 -17.69 41.91
C TYR A 43 -15.23 -16.54 40.91
N GLY A 44 -14.04 -16.40 40.33
CA GLY A 44 -13.74 -15.41 39.30
C GLY A 44 -14.53 -15.59 37.99
N TYR A 45 -15.20 -16.73 37.80
CA TYR A 45 -16.00 -17.04 36.61
C TYR A 45 -17.49 -17.19 36.92
N SER A 46 -17.91 -16.86 38.15
CA SER A 46 -19.26 -17.10 38.67
C SER A 46 -20.34 -16.22 38.02
N THR A 47 -19.99 -15.03 37.56
CA THR A 47 -20.92 -14.08 36.90
C THR A 47 -20.29 -13.61 35.60
N PHE A 48 -21.09 -13.32 34.59
CA PHE A 48 -20.63 -12.80 33.30
C PHE A 48 -19.64 -11.62 33.43
N LEU A 49 -19.92 -10.68 34.34
CA LEU A 49 -19.06 -9.51 34.58
C LEU A 49 -17.71 -9.88 35.20
N TYR A 50 -17.70 -10.80 36.17
CA TYR A 50 -16.45 -11.31 36.76
C TYR A 50 -15.63 -12.09 35.72
N THR A 51 -16.29 -12.90 34.89
CA THR A 51 -15.62 -13.60 33.78
C THR A 51 -15.01 -12.62 32.78
N MET A 52 -15.72 -11.54 32.43
CA MET A 52 -15.17 -10.48 31.59
C MET A 52 -13.91 -9.85 32.20
N GLU A 53 -13.94 -9.57 33.50
CA GLU A 53 -12.78 -9.03 34.23
C GLU A 53 -11.59 -10.00 34.16
N GLN A 54 -11.81 -11.30 34.43
CA GLN A 54 -10.77 -12.32 34.36
C GLN A 54 -10.19 -12.42 32.95
N LEU A 55 -11.02 -12.47 31.91
CA LEU A 55 -10.54 -12.51 30.52
C LEU A 55 -9.75 -11.25 30.16
N MET A 56 -10.18 -10.08 30.62
CA MET A 56 -9.43 -8.84 30.41
C MET A 56 -8.06 -8.87 31.11
N GLN A 57 -7.98 -9.41 32.33
CA GLN A 57 -6.69 -9.62 33.02
C GLN A 57 -5.79 -10.57 32.24
N ILE A 58 -6.34 -11.67 31.72
CA ILE A 58 -5.61 -12.62 30.88
C ILE A 58 -5.11 -11.93 29.60
N ALA A 59 -5.92 -11.10 28.94
CA ALA A 59 -5.50 -10.32 27.77
C ALA A 59 -4.36 -9.35 28.08
N LEU A 60 -4.34 -8.78 29.29
CA LEU A 60 -3.25 -7.93 29.80
C LEU A 60 -2.01 -8.72 30.25
N GLY A 61 -2.02 -10.05 30.13
CA GLY A 61 -0.93 -10.94 30.53
C GLY A 61 -0.92 -11.29 32.03
N LYS A 62 -1.93 -10.89 32.80
CA LYS A 62 -2.10 -11.26 34.21
C LYS A 62 -3.05 -12.44 34.30
N PHE A 63 -2.52 -13.65 34.34
CA PHE A 63 -3.32 -14.86 34.39
C PHE A 63 -2.82 -15.84 35.46
N LYS A 64 -3.76 -16.56 36.08
CA LYS A 64 -3.48 -17.62 37.03
C LYS A 64 -3.71 -18.98 36.38
N PHE A 65 -2.75 -19.42 35.58
CA PHE A 65 -2.86 -20.68 34.84
C PHE A 65 -3.10 -21.90 35.75
N LEU A 66 -2.52 -21.89 36.95
CA LEU A 66 -2.64 -22.99 37.91
C LEU A 66 -4.10 -23.24 38.32
N GLU A 67 -4.88 -22.19 38.60
CA GLU A 67 -6.29 -22.32 38.99
C GLU A 67 -7.15 -22.91 37.86
N LEU A 68 -6.84 -22.60 36.59
CA LEU A 68 -7.52 -23.18 35.44
C LEU A 68 -7.16 -24.65 35.24
N TYR A 69 -5.88 -25.00 35.40
CA TYR A 69 -5.39 -26.37 35.24
C TYR A 69 -5.93 -27.31 36.32
N GLU A 70 -5.96 -26.85 37.59
CA GLU A 70 -6.51 -27.63 38.70
C GLU A 70 -8.02 -27.84 38.58
N SER A 71 -8.74 -26.86 38.01
CA SER A 71 -10.18 -26.97 37.76
C SER A 71 -10.50 -27.99 36.67
N GLU A 72 -9.93 -27.82 35.49
CA GLU A 72 -10.20 -28.67 34.32
C GLU A 72 -8.88 -28.91 33.54
N PRO A 73 -8.17 -30.02 33.78
CA PRO A 73 -6.80 -30.21 33.31
C PRO A 73 -6.66 -30.39 31.80
N ILE A 74 -7.75 -30.69 31.08
CA ILE A 74 -7.76 -30.86 29.62
C ILE A 74 -8.38 -29.63 28.95
N LEU A 75 -9.64 -29.34 29.27
CA LEU A 75 -10.40 -28.25 28.65
C LEU A 75 -9.84 -26.87 29.02
N GLY A 76 -9.35 -26.68 30.24
CA GLY A 76 -8.85 -25.39 30.70
C GLY A 76 -7.64 -24.90 29.92
N PRO A 77 -6.53 -25.66 29.85
CA PRO A 77 -5.37 -25.30 29.06
C PRO A 77 -5.67 -25.15 27.56
N LEU A 78 -6.55 -26.00 27.02
CA LEU A 78 -6.91 -25.95 25.60
C LEU A 78 -7.64 -24.64 25.26
N ILE A 79 -8.67 -24.29 26.03
CA ILE A 79 -9.45 -23.06 25.81
C ILE A 79 -8.62 -21.81 26.15
N PHE A 80 -7.76 -21.89 27.17
CA PHE A 80 -6.78 -20.85 27.48
C PHE A 80 -5.81 -20.60 26.32
N ALA A 81 -5.22 -21.67 25.77
CA ALA A 81 -4.31 -21.56 24.63
C ALA A 81 -5.02 -20.99 23.40
N MET A 82 -6.23 -21.45 23.10
CA MET A 82 -7.05 -20.90 22.03
C MET A 82 -7.29 -19.41 22.22
N TYR A 83 -7.73 -19.00 23.42
CA TYR A 83 -7.94 -17.58 23.75
C TYR A 83 -6.65 -16.76 23.60
N ALA A 84 -5.52 -17.25 24.11
CA ALA A 84 -4.23 -16.57 24.01
C ALA A 84 -3.80 -16.37 22.55
N ILE A 85 -3.93 -17.41 21.71
CA ILE A 85 -3.63 -17.32 20.27
C ILE A 85 -4.54 -16.29 19.60
N PHE A 86 -5.84 -16.29 19.91
CA PHE A 86 -6.78 -15.31 19.36
C PHE A 86 -6.46 -13.89 19.77
N VAL A 87 -6.13 -13.64 21.04
CA VAL A 87 -5.71 -12.32 21.52
C VAL A 87 -4.47 -11.85 20.76
N ILE A 88 -3.46 -12.71 20.58
CA ILE A 88 -2.26 -12.37 19.81
C ILE A 88 -2.62 -12.06 18.36
N PHE A 89 -3.47 -12.87 17.71
CA PHE A 89 -3.91 -12.64 16.33
C PHE A 89 -4.62 -11.30 16.16
N ILE A 90 -5.50 -10.96 17.11
CA ILE A 90 -6.19 -9.69 17.16
C ILE A 90 -5.16 -8.55 17.30
N LEU A 91 -4.25 -8.62 18.26
CA LEU A 91 -3.20 -7.60 18.43
C LEU A 91 -2.31 -7.45 17.19
N LEU A 92 -1.96 -8.55 16.52
CA LEU A 92 -1.19 -8.53 15.27
C LEU A 92 -1.97 -7.85 14.15
N ASN A 93 -3.25 -8.18 13.97
CA ASN A 93 -4.10 -7.53 12.98
C ASN A 93 -4.28 -6.03 13.27
N MET A 94 -4.29 -5.62 14.54
CA MET A 94 -4.25 -4.20 14.93
C MET A 94 -2.95 -3.54 14.49
N PHE A 95 -1.82 -4.19 14.74
CA PHE A 95 -0.50 -3.68 14.36
C PHE A 95 -0.37 -3.53 12.84
N VAL A 96 -0.83 -4.53 12.07
CA VAL A 96 -0.87 -4.47 10.60
C VAL A 96 -1.75 -3.32 10.13
N SER A 97 -2.91 -3.10 10.77
CA SER A 97 -3.78 -1.97 10.42
C SER A 97 -3.11 -0.63 10.65
N ILE A 98 -2.43 -0.44 11.79
CA ILE A 98 -1.69 0.79 12.10
C ILE A 98 -0.57 1.03 11.08
N LEU A 99 0.17 -0.03 10.72
CA LEU A 99 1.21 0.07 9.69
C LEU A 99 0.62 0.46 8.33
N ASN A 100 -0.48 -0.18 7.92
CA ASN A 100 -1.15 0.13 6.66
C ASN A 100 -1.64 1.58 6.62
N GLU A 101 -2.20 2.09 7.71
CA GLU A 101 -2.62 3.50 7.81
C GLU A 101 -1.41 4.45 7.70
N ALA A 102 -0.29 4.13 8.36
CA ALA A 102 0.94 4.93 8.27
C ALA A 102 1.50 4.94 6.83
N PHE A 103 1.53 3.79 6.14
CA PHE A 103 1.95 3.70 4.74
C PHE A 103 1.00 4.45 3.81
N ALA A 104 -0.31 4.32 4.01
CA ALA A 104 -1.31 5.04 3.22
C ALA A 104 -1.12 6.55 3.37
N LYS A 105 -0.88 7.05 4.58
CA LYS A 105 -0.63 8.47 4.83
C LYS A 105 0.63 8.99 4.13
N VAL A 106 1.74 8.24 4.17
CA VAL A 106 2.97 8.62 3.46
C VAL A 106 2.74 8.65 1.95
N LYS A 107 1.98 7.69 1.40
CA LYS A 107 1.63 7.66 -0.02
C LYS A 107 0.75 8.85 -0.41
N ASP A 108 -0.26 9.17 0.40
CA ASP A 108 -1.15 10.33 0.20
C ASP A 108 -0.36 11.64 0.21
N ASP A 109 0.60 11.81 1.14
CA ASP A 109 1.43 13.02 1.22
C ASP A 109 2.32 13.18 -0.03
N VAL A 110 2.81 12.07 -0.60
CA VAL A 110 3.59 12.09 -1.86
C VAL A 110 2.69 12.44 -3.05
N GLU A 111 1.52 11.81 -3.19
CA GLU A 111 0.58 12.11 -4.28
C GLU A 111 0.05 13.56 -4.19
N LYS A 112 -0.11 14.09 -2.98
CA LYS A 112 -0.56 15.47 -2.78
C LYS A 112 0.51 16.48 -3.17
N GLN A 113 1.80 16.19 -2.92
CA GLN A 113 2.92 16.99 -3.43
C GLN A 113 2.94 16.98 -4.96
N GLU A 114 2.75 15.83 -5.60
CA GLU A 114 2.67 15.73 -7.06
C GLU A 114 1.53 16.58 -7.65
N ASN A 115 0.35 16.52 -7.03
CA ASN A 115 -0.82 17.30 -7.47
C ASN A 115 -0.66 18.82 -7.22
N GLU A 116 0.03 19.21 -6.14
CA GLU A 116 0.39 20.63 -5.89
C GLU A 116 1.35 21.16 -6.96
N HIS A 117 2.35 20.36 -7.36
CA HIS A 117 3.27 20.72 -8.45
C HIS A 117 2.53 20.86 -9.79
N GLU A 118 1.60 19.94 -10.09
CA GLU A 118 0.78 20.00 -11.30
C GLU A 118 -0.12 21.25 -11.32
N MET A 119 -0.78 21.57 -10.20
CA MET A 119 -1.63 22.75 -10.08
C MET A 119 -0.85 24.07 -10.24
N VAL A 120 0.38 24.14 -9.69
CA VAL A 120 1.26 25.31 -9.86
C VAL A 120 1.66 25.49 -11.32
N ASP A 121 2.03 24.40 -12.01
CA ASP A 121 2.36 24.44 -13.44
C ASP A 121 1.17 24.93 -14.29
N PHE A 122 -0.06 24.47 -13.99
CA PHE A 122 -1.28 24.95 -14.64
C PHE A 122 -1.55 26.44 -14.39
N MET A 123 -1.30 26.95 -13.18
CA MET A 123 -1.48 28.37 -12.86
C MET A 123 -0.44 29.25 -13.58
N VAL A 124 0.83 28.82 -13.60
CA VAL A 124 1.91 29.50 -14.34
C VAL A 124 1.61 29.51 -15.84
N GLN A 125 1.11 28.40 -16.39
CA GLN A 125 0.68 28.32 -17.78
C GLN A 125 -0.39 29.34 -18.14
N LYS A 126 -1.47 29.42 -17.35
CA LYS A 126 -2.55 30.38 -17.59
C LYS A 126 -2.08 31.82 -17.41
N ALA A 127 -1.22 32.11 -16.44
CA ALA A 127 -0.67 33.44 -16.22
C ALA A 127 0.19 33.91 -17.42
N MET A 128 1.08 33.05 -17.92
CA MET A 128 1.90 33.36 -19.10
C MET A 128 1.06 33.52 -20.38
N MET A 129 -0.02 32.76 -20.51
CA MET A 129 -0.96 32.89 -21.62
C MET A 129 -1.75 34.21 -21.54
N PHE A 130 -2.18 34.61 -20.35
CA PHE A 130 -2.88 35.88 -20.11
C PHE A 130 -1.99 37.10 -20.36
N VAL A 131 -0.69 37.00 -20.07
CA VAL A 131 0.30 38.05 -20.34
C VAL A 131 0.68 38.12 -21.84
N GLY A 132 0.14 37.24 -22.69
CA GLY A 132 0.37 37.27 -24.14
C GLY A 132 1.73 36.69 -24.58
N LEU A 133 2.48 36.09 -23.65
CA LEU A 133 3.77 35.43 -23.90
C LEU A 133 3.63 33.95 -24.28
N GLY A 134 2.40 33.49 -24.53
CA GLY A 134 2.06 32.07 -24.75
C GLY A 134 2.74 31.37 -25.94
N GLN A 135 3.38 32.12 -26.85
CA GLN A 135 4.19 31.58 -27.95
C GLN A 135 5.69 31.94 -27.87
N SER A 136 6.13 32.64 -26.82
CA SER A 136 7.52 33.08 -26.69
C SER A 136 8.47 31.90 -26.40
N ARG A 137 9.71 31.98 -26.93
CA ARG A 137 10.77 30.97 -26.74
C ARG A 137 11.00 30.62 -25.25
N ALA A 138 10.75 31.56 -24.35
CA ALA A 138 10.83 31.37 -22.91
C ALA A 138 9.79 30.36 -22.37
N ALA A 139 8.54 30.41 -22.85
CA ALA A 139 7.50 29.45 -22.47
C ALA A 139 7.88 28.04 -22.95
N ARG A 140 8.42 27.91 -24.17
CA ARG A 140 8.86 26.63 -24.74
C ARG A 140 10.03 25.99 -23.96
N ALA A 141 10.92 26.81 -23.40
CA ALA A 141 12.01 26.36 -22.55
C ALA A 141 11.53 25.96 -21.14
N TYR A 142 10.53 26.67 -20.60
CA TYR A 142 9.93 26.38 -19.29
C TYR A 142 9.09 25.09 -19.33
N PHE A 143 8.16 24.96 -20.28
CA PHE A 143 7.37 23.73 -20.46
C PHE A 143 8.26 22.54 -20.86
N GLY A 144 9.29 22.76 -21.70
CA GLY A 144 10.22 21.74 -22.18
C GLY A 144 11.01 20.99 -21.09
N HIS A 145 11.13 21.56 -19.90
CA HIS A 145 11.82 20.93 -18.77
C HIS A 145 10.91 19.97 -17.97
N ASN A 146 9.60 20.22 -17.92
CA ASN A 146 8.67 19.41 -17.11
C ASN A 146 8.04 18.22 -17.87
N LEU A 147 8.16 18.12 -19.20
CA LEU A 147 7.72 16.93 -19.96
C LEU A 147 8.64 15.71 -19.78
N ALA A 148 9.80 15.87 -19.14
CA ALA A 148 10.70 14.76 -18.82
C ALA A 148 10.30 14.03 -17.52
N SER A 149 9.34 14.58 -16.76
CA SER A 149 8.98 14.06 -15.42
C SER A 149 7.71 13.20 -15.41
N THR A 150 6.93 13.16 -16.50
CA THR A 150 5.56 12.60 -16.50
C THR A 150 5.43 11.17 -17.06
N ASP A 151 6.54 10.45 -17.26
CA ASP A 151 6.52 9.08 -17.81
C ASP A 151 7.10 8.04 -16.85
N TYR A 152 6.42 7.81 -15.72
CA TYR A 152 6.61 6.63 -14.86
C TYR A 152 5.27 6.01 -14.51
N ARG A 153 4.50 5.69 -15.54
CA ARG A 153 3.23 4.98 -15.39
C ARG A 153 3.41 3.52 -15.85
N ASN A 154 3.48 2.60 -14.88
CA ASN A 154 3.34 1.14 -15.01
C ASN A 154 4.27 0.44 -16.03
N GLN A 155 5.41 -0.10 -15.58
CA GLN A 155 6.10 -1.13 -16.36
C GLN A 155 6.75 -2.18 -15.45
N SER A 156 6.33 -3.43 -15.62
CA SER A 156 6.99 -4.62 -15.06
C SER A 156 8.47 -4.63 -15.45
N LEU A 157 9.32 -5.00 -14.49
CA LEU A 157 10.79 -4.88 -14.51
C LEU A 157 11.50 -5.49 -15.74
N ASP A 158 10.84 -6.34 -16.53
CA ASP A 158 11.48 -7.10 -17.59
C ASP A 158 11.65 -6.32 -18.92
N GLU A 159 10.86 -5.27 -19.15
CA GLU A 159 10.89 -4.54 -20.44
C GLU A 159 11.82 -3.30 -20.43
N GLN A 160 12.19 -2.80 -19.24
CA GLN A 160 13.17 -1.73 -19.12
C GLN A 160 14.59 -2.18 -19.46
N LEU A 161 14.93 -3.47 -19.34
CA LEU A 161 16.27 -3.95 -19.66
C LEU A 161 16.52 -3.95 -21.18
N ASN A 162 15.53 -4.35 -21.99
CA ASN A 162 15.72 -4.52 -23.43
C ASN A 162 15.75 -3.18 -24.21
N VAL A 163 15.10 -2.13 -23.68
CA VAL A 163 15.06 -0.80 -24.33
C VAL A 163 16.17 0.13 -23.82
N THR A 164 16.59 -0.01 -22.56
CA THR A 164 17.56 0.92 -21.95
C THR A 164 18.99 0.64 -22.37
N LEU A 165 19.35 -0.63 -22.58
CA LEU A 165 20.72 -1.05 -22.94
C LEU A 165 21.23 -0.44 -24.27
N PRO A 166 20.51 -0.51 -25.40
CA PRO A 166 21.01 0.02 -26.67
C PRO A 166 21.27 1.54 -26.61
N SER A 167 20.37 2.31 -25.98
CA SER A 167 20.50 3.77 -25.89
C SER A 167 21.71 4.26 -25.09
N ARG A 168 22.12 3.51 -24.05
CA ARG A 168 23.29 3.81 -23.23
C ARG A 168 24.58 3.48 -23.97
N VAL A 169 24.57 2.39 -24.75
CA VAL A 169 25.67 1.99 -25.64
C VAL A 169 25.87 3.04 -26.74
N ASP A 170 24.80 3.54 -27.35
CA ASP A 170 24.87 4.59 -28.38
C ASP A 170 25.44 5.90 -27.84
N LYS A 171 25.05 6.30 -26.62
CA LYS A 171 25.60 7.48 -25.94
C LYS A 171 27.07 7.29 -25.59
N LEU A 172 27.49 6.10 -25.18
CA LEU A 172 28.89 5.77 -24.93
C LEU A 172 29.72 5.81 -26.21
N LEU A 173 29.23 5.21 -27.31
CA LEU A 173 29.89 5.25 -28.61
C LEU A 173 29.99 6.68 -29.14
N ALA A 174 28.94 7.49 -28.99
CA ALA A 174 28.96 8.91 -29.35
C ALA A 174 29.95 9.71 -28.51
N PHE A 175 30.03 9.43 -27.21
CA PHE A 175 30.97 10.10 -26.30
C PHE A 175 32.43 9.72 -26.58
N ILE A 176 32.70 8.42 -26.83
CA ILE A 176 34.02 7.92 -27.18
C ILE A 176 34.47 8.49 -28.53
N ASN A 177 33.59 8.50 -29.54
CA ASN A 177 33.89 9.09 -30.84
C ASN A 177 34.21 10.60 -30.72
N LYS A 178 33.38 11.33 -29.97
CA LYS A 178 33.56 12.77 -29.75
C LYS A 178 34.84 13.12 -28.97
N THR A 179 35.23 12.27 -28.03
CA THR A 179 36.33 12.56 -27.09
C THR A 179 37.68 12.02 -27.60
N TYR A 180 37.70 10.88 -28.29
CA TYR A 180 38.93 10.20 -28.70
C TYR A 180 39.14 10.13 -30.22
N LEU A 181 38.08 10.12 -31.04
CA LEU A 181 38.18 9.88 -32.48
C LEU A 181 37.92 11.14 -33.32
N ARG A 182 38.57 12.26 -32.97
CA ARG A 182 38.43 13.57 -33.66
C ARG A 182 39.00 13.60 -35.10
N GLY A 183 39.13 12.46 -35.79
CA GLY A 183 39.69 12.41 -37.14
C GLY A 183 39.42 11.14 -37.98
N GLY A 184 38.52 10.23 -37.56
CA GLY A 184 38.22 9.00 -38.31
C GLY A 184 36.83 8.98 -38.97
N PRO A 185 36.61 8.20 -40.05
CA PRO A 185 35.39 8.25 -40.86
C PRO A 185 34.13 7.83 -40.07
N LYS A 186 33.00 8.52 -40.34
CA LYS A 186 31.72 8.31 -39.64
C LYS A 186 31.20 6.88 -39.83
N ALA A 187 30.94 6.17 -38.72
CA ALA A 187 30.28 4.87 -38.75
C ALA A 187 28.83 5.00 -39.22
N LYS A 188 28.41 4.14 -40.16
CA LYS A 188 27.02 4.06 -40.64
C LYS A 188 26.10 3.49 -39.53
N PRO A 189 24.86 3.98 -39.42
CA PRO A 189 23.91 3.45 -38.45
C PRO A 189 23.49 2.01 -38.81
N TYR A 190 23.42 1.14 -37.79
CA TYR A 190 22.95 -0.24 -37.90
C TYR A 190 21.42 -0.24 -38.08
N LYS A 191 20.92 -0.87 -39.15
CA LYS A 191 19.48 -1.05 -39.41
C LYS A 191 18.99 -2.28 -38.66
N VAL A 192 17.98 -2.10 -37.81
CA VAL A 192 17.22 -3.19 -37.20
C VAL A 192 16.05 -3.51 -38.13
N GLU A 193 16.06 -4.68 -38.76
CA GLU A 193 14.90 -5.24 -39.48
C GLU A 193 13.91 -5.80 -38.45
N ALA A 194 12.66 -5.33 -38.50
CA ALA A 194 11.61 -5.72 -37.55
C ALA A 194 11.01 -7.08 -37.95
N PRO A 195 10.65 -7.94 -36.99
CA PRO A 195 9.98 -9.20 -37.27
C PRO A 195 8.52 -8.94 -37.67
N GLU A 196 8.07 -9.65 -38.71
CA GLU A 196 6.75 -9.57 -39.33
C GLU A 196 5.66 -10.07 -38.36
N LEU A 197 4.72 -9.20 -37.99
CA LEU A 197 3.58 -9.53 -37.12
C LEU A 197 2.40 -9.97 -38.00
N GLU A 198 2.01 -11.24 -37.94
CA GLU A 198 0.80 -11.75 -38.57
C GLU A 198 -0.47 -11.07 -38.01
N GLU A 199 -1.28 -10.47 -38.89
CA GLU A 199 -2.55 -9.84 -38.52
C GLU A 199 -3.65 -10.87 -38.18
N PRO A 200 -4.50 -10.61 -37.17
CA PRO A 200 -5.65 -11.45 -36.88
C PRO A 200 -6.82 -11.10 -37.82
N GLN A 201 -7.13 -11.97 -38.77
CA GLN A 201 -8.31 -11.82 -39.63
C GLN A 201 -9.61 -12.14 -38.89
N GLN A 202 -10.54 -11.18 -38.82
CA GLN A 202 -11.91 -11.39 -38.37
C GLN A 202 -12.92 -11.13 -39.51
N LYS A 203 -13.43 -12.24 -40.05
CA LYS A 203 -14.74 -12.53 -40.71
C LYS A 203 -15.60 -11.35 -41.21
N VAL A 204 -15.97 -11.38 -42.50
CA VAL A 204 -17.38 -11.29 -42.99
C VAL A 204 -17.55 -12.02 -44.35
N LYS A 205 -18.54 -12.94 -44.38
CA LYS A 205 -19.38 -13.53 -45.45
C LYS A 205 -19.08 -13.20 -46.94
N VAL A 206 -19.33 -14.18 -47.82
CA VAL A 206 -20.55 -14.40 -48.64
C VAL A 206 -20.28 -15.54 -49.66
N ALA A 207 -21.29 -16.40 -49.88
CA ALA A 207 -21.67 -17.24 -51.05
C ALA A 207 -20.59 -17.64 -52.07
N ALA A 208 -20.54 -18.86 -52.60
CA ALA A 208 -21.63 -19.60 -53.24
C ALA A 208 -21.05 -20.95 -53.71
N GLU A 209 -21.96 -21.92 -53.88
CA GLU A 209 -21.82 -23.21 -54.58
C GLU A 209 -21.03 -24.34 -53.92
#